data_AF-A0A0M2V9J6-F1
#
_entry.id   AF-A0A0M2V9J6-F1
#
_cell.length_a   1.000
_cell.length_b   1.000
_cell.length_c   1.000
_cell.angle_alpha   90.00
_cell.angle_beta   90.00
_cell.angle_gamma   90.00
#
_symmetry.space_group_name_H-M   'P 1'
#
loop_
_entity.id
_entity.type
_entity.pdbx_description
1 polymer ?
#
loop_
_entity_poly.entity_id
_entity_poly.type
_entity_poly.pdbx_seq_one_letter_code
_entity_poly.pdbx_strand_id
1 'polypeptide(L)'
;MTLVSLLYSIGVFARILRHFQPIDTDGIYRVVIKLSEHDDRTGTTESSSSVLKFYRVFNFEVFNSLDEVSKKNILLDELYESLIALCDLYGWPKENFKSAYEGVINDRFLNS
;
A
#
# COMPACT_ATOMS: atom_id res chain seq x y z
N MET A 1 -17.99 1.86 -7.75
CA MET A 1 -16.95 2.68 -7.09
C MET A 1 -15.77 2.76 -8.04
N THR A 2 -15.31 3.97 -8.33
CA THR A 2 -14.52 4.34 -9.52
C THR A 2 -13.08 3.86 -9.45
N LEU A 3 -12.61 3.14 -10.49
CA LEU A 3 -11.19 2.92 -10.74
C LEU A 3 -10.64 4.15 -11.46
N VAL A 4 -10.21 5.15 -10.71
CA VAL A 4 -9.53 6.32 -11.27
C VAL A 4 -8.06 5.95 -11.45
N SER A 5 -7.71 5.45 -12.63
CA SER A 5 -6.33 5.50 -13.12
C SER A 5 -6.07 6.92 -13.62
N LEU A 6 -5.73 7.84 -12.72
CA LEU A 6 -5.11 9.10 -13.12
C LEU A 6 -3.67 8.80 -13.50
N LEU A 7 -3.47 8.48 -14.78
CA LEU A 7 -2.18 8.66 -15.46
C LEU A 7 -1.87 10.16 -15.51
N TYR A 8 -1.43 10.71 -14.38
CA TYR A 8 -0.67 11.94 -14.31
C TYR A 8 0.76 11.57 -13.91
N SER A 9 1.72 12.05 -14.67
CA SER A 9 3.09 11.56 -14.80
C SER A 9 4.02 11.81 -13.60
N ILE A 10 3.62 11.56 -12.34
CA ILE A 10 4.53 11.70 -11.18
C ILE A 10 4.20 10.72 -10.02
N GLY A 11 3.70 9.50 -10.26
CA GLY A 11 3.54 8.53 -9.16
C GLY A 11 2.95 7.17 -9.51
N VAL A 12 3.31 6.17 -8.70
CA VAL A 12 2.77 4.80 -8.74
C VAL A 12 1.89 4.59 -7.51
N PHE A 13 0.69 4.00 -7.68
CA PHE A 13 -0.30 3.89 -6.61
C PHE A 13 -0.95 2.51 -6.55
N ALA A 14 -1.11 1.98 -5.35
CA ALA A 14 -1.97 0.84 -5.03
C ALA A 14 -2.94 1.23 -3.91
N ARG A 15 -4.18 0.74 -3.97
CA ARG A 15 -5.23 1.03 -2.99
C ARG A 15 -6.15 -0.18 -2.81
N ILE A 16 -6.45 -0.54 -1.57
CA ILE A 16 -7.42 -1.60 -1.23
C ILE A 16 -8.59 -0.96 -0.48
N LEU A 17 -9.82 -1.23 -0.92
CA LEU A 17 -11.04 -0.69 -0.30
C LEU A 17 -12.12 -1.74 -0.03
N ARG A 18 -12.22 -2.74 -0.90
CA ARG A 18 -13.36 -3.67 -0.91
C ARG A 18 -13.22 -4.82 0.11
N HIS A 19 -12.00 -5.15 0.49
CA HIS A 19 -11.69 -6.27 1.37
C HIS A 19 -11.28 -5.82 2.77
N PHE A 20 -11.49 -4.55 3.11
CA PHE A 20 -11.03 -3.99 4.37
C PHE A 20 -12.19 -3.76 5.34
N GLN A 21 -12.15 -4.43 6.48
CA GLN A 21 -13.00 -4.08 7.61
C GLN A 21 -12.37 -2.89 8.36
N PRO A 22 -13.17 -1.89 8.78
CA PRO A 22 -12.66 -0.78 9.58
C PRO A 22 -11.97 -1.29 10.84
N ILE A 23 -10.83 -0.69 11.18
CA ILE A 23 -10.11 -0.94 12.43
C ILE A 23 -9.95 0.39 13.17
N ASP A 24 -9.93 0.33 14.50
CA ASP A 24 -9.57 1.48 15.30
C ASP A 24 -8.07 1.74 15.15
N THR A 25 -7.72 2.95 14.77
CA THR A 25 -6.38 3.39 14.36
C THR A 25 -6.05 4.73 14.98
N ASP A 26 -6.63 5.02 16.15
CA ASP A 26 -6.41 6.23 16.94
C ASP A 26 -6.57 7.52 16.10
N GLY A 27 -7.60 7.52 15.24
CA GLY A 27 -7.94 8.66 14.40
C GLY A 27 -7.16 8.76 13.08
N ILE A 28 -6.37 7.76 12.68
CA ILE A 28 -5.77 7.68 11.34
C ILE A 28 -6.79 7.14 10.32
N TYR A 29 -7.33 8.00 9.44
CA TYR A 29 -8.28 7.54 8.42
C TYR A 29 -7.61 7.06 7.13
N ARG A 30 -6.32 7.36 6.93
CA ARG A 30 -5.60 7.02 5.69
C ARG A 30 -4.13 6.74 5.96
N VAL A 31 -3.65 5.64 5.41
CA VAL A 31 -2.23 5.32 5.30
C VAL A 31 -1.74 5.59 3.87
N VAL A 32 -0.56 6.19 3.74
CA VAL A 32 0.10 6.44 2.45
C VAL A 32 1.51 5.87 2.51
N ILE A 33 1.77 4.85 1.70
CA ILE A 33 3.13 4.32 1.53
C ILE A 33 3.86 5.20 0.51
N LYS A 34 5.02 5.73 0.91
CA LYS A 34 5.88 6.60 0.10
C LYS A 34 7.07 5.79 -0.37
N LEU A 35 7.09 5.49 -1.66
CA LEU A 35 8.16 4.75 -2.33
C LEU A 35 9.21 5.72 -2.88
N SER A 36 10.49 5.44 -2.65
CA SER A 36 11.63 6.21 -3.14
C SER A 36 12.83 5.29 -3.41
N GLU A 37 13.76 5.67 -4.30
CA GLU A 37 14.99 4.87 -4.53
C GLU A 37 15.97 5.01 -3.35
N HIS A 38 16.08 6.23 -2.81
CA HIS A 38 16.87 6.55 -1.63
C HIS A 38 16.15 7.64 -0.82
N ASP A 39 15.94 7.40 0.47
CA ASP A 39 15.36 8.36 1.41
C ASP A 39 15.81 8.03 2.83
N ASP A 40 16.43 8.99 3.53
CA ASP A 40 16.90 8.82 4.91
C ASP A 40 15.76 8.55 5.90
N ARG A 41 14.51 8.81 5.50
CA ARG A 41 13.31 8.55 6.30
C ARG A 41 12.82 7.11 6.14
N THR A 42 13.50 6.26 5.38
CA THR A 42 13.08 4.86 5.18
C THR A 42 12.83 4.16 6.52
N GLY A 43 11.66 3.51 6.63
CA GLY A 43 11.23 2.83 7.85
C GLY A 43 10.66 3.75 8.93
N THR A 44 10.60 5.06 8.71
CA THR A 44 9.96 6.01 9.61
C THR A 44 8.55 6.36 9.17
N THR A 45 7.80 6.97 10.09
CA THR A 45 6.45 7.47 9.85
C THR A 45 6.36 8.98 10.04
N GLU A 46 5.43 9.59 9.31
CA GLU A 46 5.06 10.99 9.48
C GLU A 46 3.54 11.09 9.50
N SER A 47 2.97 11.62 10.58
CA SER A 47 1.53 11.84 10.70
C SER A 47 1.19 13.32 10.44
N SER A 48 0.18 13.56 9.60
CA SER A 48 -0.34 14.90 9.36
C SER A 48 -1.83 14.82 9.04
N SER A 49 -2.66 15.57 9.76
CA SER A 49 -4.12 15.64 9.50
C SER A 49 -4.79 14.27 9.34
N SER A 50 -4.54 13.37 10.30
CA SER A 50 -5.07 11.99 10.31
C SER A 50 -4.65 11.11 9.12
N VAL A 51 -3.61 11.52 8.39
CA VAL A 51 -2.93 10.71 7.38
C VAL A 51 -1.59 10.25 7.94
N LEU A 52 -1.34 8.95 7.94
CA LEU A 52 -0.05 8.37 8.28
C LEU A 52 0.73 8.06 7.01
N LYS A 53 1.90 8.68 6.85
CA LYS A 53 2.84 8.38 5.78
C LYS A 53 3.88 7.40 6.30
N PHE A 54 4.22 6.39 5.52
CA PHE A 54 5.28 5.43 5.82
C PHE A 54 6.25 5.35 4.64
N TYR A 55 7.54 5.51 4.90
CA TYR A 55 8.56 5.66 3.85
C TYR A 55 9.28 4.33 3.60
N ARG A 56 9.42 3.96 2.33
CA ARG A 56 9.97 2.68 1.89
C ARG A 56 10.90 2.87 0.68
N VAL A 57 12.02 2.15 0.71
CA VAL A 57 12.88 2.02 -0.47
C VAL A 57 12.20 1.13 -1.49
N PHE A 58 12.24 1.52 -2.75
CA PHE A 58 11.65 0.80 -3.86
C PHE A 58 12.53 0.89 -5.09
N ASN A 59 12.76 -0.25 -5.74
CA ASN A 59 13.58 -0.32 -6.95
C ASN A 59 12.72 -0.02 -8.18
N PHE A 60 12.68 1.24 -8.60
CA PHE A 60 11.92 1.66 -9.78
C PHE A 60 12.49 1.13 -11.10
N GLU A 61 13.81 0.90 -11.18
CA GLU A 61 14.43 0.30 -12.36
C GLU A 61 13.88 -1.11 -12.62
N VAL A 62 13.91 -1.98 -11.60
CA VAL A 62 13.33 -3.32 -11.66
C VAL A 62 11.84 -3.22 -11.94
N PHE A 63 11.10 -2.39 -11.20
CA PHE A 63 9.67 -2.23 -11.41
C PHE A 63 9.33 -1.86 -12.86
N ASN A 64 10.04 -0.91 -13.46
CA ASN A 64 9.77 -0.44 -14.80
C ASN A 64 10.03 -1.51 -15.88
N SER A 65 10.95 -2.43 -15.63
CA SER A 65 11.28 -3.56 -16.51
C SER A 65 10.22 -4.67 -16.55
N LEU A 66 9.29 -4.69 -15.59
CA LEU A 66 8.30 -5.77 -15.45
C LEU A 66 7.08 -5.59 -16.36
N ASP A 67 6.43 -6.72 -16.67
CA ASP A 67 5.12 -6.75 -17.30
C ASP A 67 4.02 -6.21 -16.36
N GLU A 68 2.85 -5.92 -16.90
CA GLU A 68 1.76 -5.29 -16.16
C GLU A 68 1.27 -6.12 -14.96
N VAL A 69 1.23 -7.45 -15.08
CA VAL A 69 0.77 -8.33 -14.00
C VAL A 69 1.81 -8.35 -12.89
N SER A 70 3.09 -8.49 -13.24
CA SER A 70 4.19 -8.44 -12.28
C SER A 70 4.29 -7.09 -11.56
N LYS A 71 4.04 -5.97 -12.26
CA LYS A 71 3.95 -4.63 -11.64
C LYS A 71 2.83 -4.56 -10.60
N LYS A 72 1.64 -5.10 -10.90
CA LYS A 72 0.51 -5.15 -9.96
C LYS A 72 0.84 -5.97 -8.72
N ASN A 73 1.47 -7.15 -8.90
CA ASN A 73 1.88 -8.01 -7.80
C ASN A 73 2.88 -7.32 -6.89
N ILE A 74 3.98 -6.76 -7.43
CA ILE A 74 4.99 -6.09 -6.60
C ILE A 74 4.41 -4.91 -5.82
N LEU A 75 3.52 -4.13 -6.42
CA LEU A 75 2.90 -3.01 -5.69
C LEU A 75 1.94 -3.48 -4.61
N LEU A 76 1.25 -4.59 -4.83
CA LEU A 76 0.39 -5.20 -3.83
C LEU A 76 1.20 -5.78 -2.66
N ASP A 77 2.30 -6.48 -2.98
CA ASP A 77 3.24 -7.02 -1.99
C ASP A 77 3.84 -5.87 -1.16
N GLU A 78 4.34 -4.82 -1.82
CA GLU A 78 4.94 -3.68 -1.12
C GLU A 78 3.91 -2.95 -0.24
N LEU A 79 2.66 -2.82 -0.69
CA LEU A 79 1.58 -2.27 0.12
C LEU A 79 1.27 -3.16 1.32
N TYR A 80 1.18 -4.47 1.14
CA TYR A 80 0.89 -5.43 2.20
C TYR A 80 2.00 -5.46 3.25
N GLU A 81 3.25 -5.67 2.83
CA GLU A 81 4.41 -5.71 3.72
C GLU A 81 4.57 -4.41 4.52
N SER A 82 4.30 -3.27 3.87
CA SER A 82 4.30 -1.97 4.54
C SER A 82 3.22 -1.85 5.61
N LEU A 83 2.01 -2.35 5.33
CA LEU A 83 0.91 -2.35 6.28
C LEU A 83 1.18 -3.31 7.45
N ILE A 84 1.79 -4.47 7.20
CA ILE A 84 2.20 -5.39 8.27
C ILE A 84 3.25 -4.75 9.17
N ALA A 85 4.26 -4.08 8.59
CA ALA A 85 5.25 -3.34 9.37
C ALA A 85 4.60 -2.24 10.23
N LEU A 86 3.61 -1.53 9.71
CA LEU A 86 2.84 -0.55 10.49
C LEU A 86 2.03 -1.23 11.59
N CYS A 87 1.45 -2.39 11.35
CA CYS A 87 0.76 -3.15 12.39
C CYS A 87 1.70 -3.52 13.54
N ASP A 88 2.93 -3.94 13.22
CA ASP A 88 3.96 -4.21 14.23
C ASP A 88 4.36 -2.95 15.01
N LEU A 89 4.48 -1.81 14.33
CA LEU A 89 4.86 -0.54 14.97
C LEU A 89 3.78 0.04 15.90
N TYR A 90 2.50 -0.10 15.52
CA TYR A 90 1.37 0.52 16.23
C TYR A 90 0.50 -0.48 17.00
N GLY A 91 0.82 -1.78 16.95
CA GLY A 91 0.02 -2.82 17.60
C GLY A 91 -1.35 -3.06 16.94
N TRP A 92 -1.50 -2.74 15.66
CA TRP A 92 -2.77 -2.95 14.94
C TRP A 92 -2.97 -4.43 14.57
N PRO A 93 -4.23 -4.90 14.42
CA PRO A 93 -4.52 -6.26 13.99
C PRO A 93 -4.09 -6.50 12.54
N LYS A 94 -3.49 -7.67 12.26
CA LYS A 94 -2.90 -8.01 10.96
C LYS A 94 -3.84 -8.79 10.06
N GLU A 95 -4.76 -9.55 10.65
CA GLU A 95 -5.61 -10.53 9.99
C GLU A 95 -6.43 -9.90 8.86
N ASN A 96 -6.92 -8.68 9.08
CA ASN A 96 -7.72 -7.92 8.12
C ASN A 96 -6.91 -7.57 6.86
N PHE A 97 -5.62 -7.23 7.01
CA PHE A 97 -4.76 -6.91 5.87
C PHE A 97 -4.39 -8.15 5.06
N LYS A 98 -4.20 -9.29 5.73
CA LYS A 98 -3.92 -10.56 5.05
C LYS A 98 -5.12 -11.03 4.21
N SER A 99 -6.31 -11.03 4.80
CA SER A 99 -7.54 -11.36 4.07
C SER A 99 -7.75 -10.45 2.86
N ALA A 100 -7.44 -9.16 3.02
CA ALA A 100 -7.54 -8.18 1.95
C ALA A 100 -6.54 -8.42 0.81
N TYR A 101 -5.29 -8.76 1.14
CA TYR A 101 -4.26 -9.15 0.18
C TYR A 101 -4.66 -10.40 -0.60
N GLU A 102 -5.07 -11.47 0.09
CA GLU A 102 -5.51 -12.72 -0.51
C GLU A 102 -6.73 -12.54 -1.41
N GLY A 103 -7.68 -11.68 -1.00
CA GLY A 103 -8.84 -11.32 -1.81
C GLY A 103 -8.46 -10.72 -3.17
N VAL A 104 -7.52 -9.77 -3.20
CA VAL A 104 -7.06 -9.14 -4.45
C VAL A 104 -6.38 -10.16 -5.38
N ILE A 105 -5.58 -11.07 -4.82
CA ILE A 105 -4.92 -12.14 -5.59
C ILE A 105 -5.95 -13.13 -6.15
N ASN A 106 -6.88 -13.60 -5.33
CA ASN A 106 -7.91 -14.55 -5.72
C ASN A 106 -8.81 -13.99 -6.82
N ASP A 107 -9.16 -12.71 -6.72
CA ASP A 107 -9.96 -12.00 -7.72
C ASP A 107 -9.12 -11.59 -8.94
N ARG A 108 -7.81 -11.87 -8.97
CA ARG A 108 -6.88 -11.51 -10.05
C ARG A 108 -6.96 -10.02 -10.39
N PHE A 109 -7.02 -9.17 -9.37
CA PHE A 109 -7.16 -7.72 -9.49
C PHE A 109 -8.46 -7.27 -10.20
N LEU A 110 -9.46 -8.14 -10.32
CA LEU A 110 -10.78 -7.79 -10.86
C LEU A 110 -11.58 -7.02 -9.80
N ASN A 111 -12.18 -5.91 -10.22
CA ASN A 111 -13.04 -5.08 -9.37
C ASN A 111 -14.50 -5.32 -9.73
N SER A 112 -15.05 -6.51 -9.42
CA SER A 112 -16.44 -6.89 -9.77
C SER A 112 -17.44 -6.45 -8.71
#